data_AF-A0A1Q3GY08-F1
#
_entry.id   AF-A0A1Q3GY08-F1
#
_cell.length_a   1.000
_cell.length_b   1.000
_cell.length_c   1.000
_cell.angle_alpha   90.00
_cell.angle_beta   90.00
_cell.angle_gamma   90.00
#
_symmetry.space_group_name_H-M   'P 1'
#
loop_
_entity.id
_entity.type
_entity.pdbx_description
1 polymer ?
#
loop_
_entity_poly.entity_id
_entity_poly.type
_entity_poly.pdbx_seq_one_letter_code
_entity_poly.pdbx_strand_id
1 'polypeptide(L)'
;MLQQILDTKHLEVYIVIGTLVLFGLLETFAGFLKKSRRTSSDWIQEAGSFLALSTLIHPLIVWIIFQAGNYFLPEYTQWMTGWNLGIALAFYLLIDDMLQYWYHRSAHEYPFLWKLHRAHHQAEEMGYFVSYRNAALYFLLMPNIWWIGVITFLGGGKAIVLGLILKQVVIISSHSTVKWDKPMYDNRLLRPLVKILERIIITPAFHHKHHGTSKLEGGEPNNNFGNMFSIWDQLFGTAIFRDSFPTKYGLPRPTQDVWTAAYLYPLVKSKDERSELASGYAPQDTTTATPTLVTVKKGEKYLWCACGKSQSQPFCDGSHHGSKQKPILFEAKRDGTVKFCNCKISKKGPFCDNSHEALLEKVATEKVILNR
;
A
#
# COMPACT_ATOMS: atom_id res chain seq x y z
N MET A 1 -24.35 -26.54 -12.96
CA MET A 1 -24.45 -25.65 -11.77
C MET A 1 -23.48 -24.48 -11.83
N LEU A 2 -22.15 -24.67 -11.72
CA LEU A 2 -21.19 -23.55 -11.75
C LEU A 2 -21.30 -22.68 -13.02
N GLN A 3 -21.43 -23.32 -14.19
CA GLN A 3 -21.58 -22.62 -15.46
C GLN A 3 -22.81 -21.70 -15.50
N GLN A 4 -23.97 -22.20 -15.05
CA GLN A 4 -25.21 -21.41 -14.96
C GLN A 4 -25.08 -20.24 -13.99
N ILE A 5 -24.34 -20.40 -12.88
CA ILE A 5 -24.07 -19.30 -11.95
C ILE A 5 -23.25 -18.22 -12.67
N LEU A 6 -22.14 -18.60 -13.31
CA LEU A 6 -21.26 -17.67 -14.04
C LEU A 6 -21.94 -16.96 -15.22
N ASP A 7 -22.98 -17.56 -15.80
CA ASP A 7 -23.77 -16.95 -16.87
C ASP A 7 -24.87 -16.00 -16.35
N THR A 8 -24.99 -15.82 -15.03
CA THR A 8 -25.91 -14.85 -14.45
C THR A 8 -25.47 -13.44 -14.81
N LYS A 9 -26.38 -12.67 -15.41
CA LYS A 9 -26.11 -11.28 -15.81
C LYS A 9 -25.69 -10.46 -14.58
N HIS A 10 -24.57 -9.75 -14.67
CA HIS A 10 -24.05 -8.88 -13.60
C HIS A 10 -23.68 -9.61 -12.29
N LEU A 11 -23.39 -10.91 -12.34
CA LEU A 11 -23.01 -11.70 -11.16
C LEU A 11 -21.89 -11.04 -10.36
N GLU A 12 -20.86 -10.55 -11.04
CA GLU A 12 -19.71 -9.87 -10.45
C GLU A 12 -20.14 -8.63 -9.65
N VAL A 13 -21.08 -7.85 -10.18
CA VAL A 13 -21.61 -6.66 -9.50
C VAL A 13 -22.35 -7.07 -8.25
N TYR A 14 -23.23 -8.08 -8.34
CA TYR A 14 -23.99 -8.56 -7.18
C TYR A 14 -23.09 -9.11 -6.08
N ILE A 15 -22.02 -9.81 -6.43
CA ILE A 15 -21.08 -10.35 -5.44
C ILE A 15 -20.23 -9.24 -4.83
N VAL A 16 -19.75 -8.27 -5.61
CA VAL A 16 -18.99 -7.14 -5.06
C VAL A 16 -19.86 -6.32 -4.12
N ILE A 17 -21.06 -5.93 -4.54
CA ILE A 17 -22.00 -5.19 -3.69
C ILE A 17 -22.41 -6.02 -2.47
N GLY A 18 -22.70 -7.31 -2.66
CA GLY A 18 -23.03 -8.22 -1.57
C GLY A 18 -21.90 -8.38 -0.56
N THR A 19 -20.64 -8.44 -1.02
CA THR A 19 -19.45 -8.49 -0.14
C THR A 19 -19.29 -7.20 0.65
N LEU A 20 -19.45 -6.04 -0.01
CA LEU A 20 -19.42 -4.73 0.66
C LEU A 20 -20.54 -4.60 1.69
N VAL A 21 -21.76 -5.03 1.36
CA VAL A 21 -22.89 -5.02 2.31
C VAL A 21 -22.62 -5.96 3.47
N LEU A 22 -22.13 -7.18 3.22
CA LEU A 22 -21.80 -8.16 4.25
C LEU A 22 -20.76 -7.59 5.24
N PHE A 23 -19.61 -7.13 4.74
CA PHE A 23 -18.58 -6.56 5.62
C PHE A 23 -19.04 -5.25 6.26
N GLY A 24 -19.78 -4.40 5.56
CA GLY A 24 -20.38 -3.20 6.13
C GLY A 24 -21.31 -3.52 7.32
N LEU A 25 -22.16 -4.54 7.20
CA LEU A 25 -23.01 -5.03 8.28
C LEU A 25 -22.18 -5.62 9.42
N LEU A 26 -21.22 -6.51 9.13
CA LEU A 26 -20.36 -7.12 10.15
C LEU A 26 -19.61 -6.07 10.97
N GLU A 27 -19.01 -5.08 10.31
CA GLU A 27 -18.31 -3.98 10.97
C GLU A 27 -19.27 -3.09 11.78
N THR A 28 -20.46 -2.81 11.24
CA THR A 28 -21.51 -2.07 11.96
C THR A 28 -21.93 -2.79 13.24
N PHE A 29 -22.19 -4.09 13.17
CA PHE A 29 -22.53 -4.93 14.34
C PHE A 29 -21.37 -5.05 15.33
N ALA A 30 -20.11 -5.05 14.86
CA ALA A 30 -18.92 -4.96 15.70
C ALA A 30 -18.73 -3.57 16.34
N GLY A 31 -19.63 -2.61 16.05
CA GLY A 31 -19.64 -1.27 16.62
C GLY A 31 -18.73 -0.27 15.91
N PHE A 32 -18.24 -0.59 14.71
CA PHE A 32 -17.33 0.28 13.95
C PHE A 32 -17.95 1.66 13.69
N LEU A 33 -19.16 1.73 13.14
CA LEU A 33 -19.80 3.01 12.82
C LEU A 33 -20.00 3.91 14.05
N LYS A 34 -20.15 3.35 15.26
CA LYS A 34 -20.29 4.13 16.50
C LYS A 34 -18.96 4.65 17.03
N LYS A 35 -17.84 4.02 16.67
CA LYS A 35 -16.48 4.34 17.15
C LYS A 35 -15.62 5.01 16.09
N SER A 36 -16.12 5.11 14.85
CA SER A 36 -15.36 5.60 13.72
C SER A 36 -14.95 7.05 13.91
N ARG A 37 -13.71 7.33 13.53
CA ARG A 37 -13.11 8.67 13.46
C ARG A 37 -13.15 9.25 12.05
N ARG A 38 -13.83 8.57 11.11
CA ARG A 38 -13.97 9.02 9.72
C ARG A 38 -14.82 10.29 9.63
N THR A 39 -14.33 11.24 8.87
CA THR A 39 -15.01 12.49 8.54
C THR A 39 -15.94 12.31 7.34
N SER A 40 -16.82 13.28 7.10
CA SER A 40 -17.62 13.30 5.86
C SER A 40 -16.75 13.35 4.60
N SER A 41 -15.59 14.00 4.67
CA SER A 41 -14.62 14.02 3.57
C SER A 41 -14.11 12.62 3.25
N ASP A 42 -13.87 11.79 4.27
CA ASP A 42 -13.41 10.41 4.08
C ASP A 42 -14.47 9.54 3.39
N TRP A 43 -15.72 9.66 3.82
CA TRP A 43 -16.85 8.95 3.20
C TRP A 43 -17.10 9.38 1.76
N ILE A 44 -17.04 10.69 1.49
CA ILE A 44 -17.16 11.22 0.12
C ILE A 44 -16.03 10.68 -0.75
N GLN A 45 -14.80 10.68 -0.24
CA GLN A 45 -13.67 10.17 -1.00
C GLN A 45 -13.85 8.70 -1.35
N GLU A 46 -14.16 7.84 -0.38
CA GLU A 46 -14.26 6.41 -0.63
C GLU A 46 -15.45 6.06 -1.51
N ALA A 47 -16.63 6.65 -1.25
CA ALA A 47 -17.83 6.39 -2.04
C ALA A 47 -17.72 6.96 -3.45
N GLY A 48 -17.26 8.20 -3.57
CA GLY A 48 -17.02 8.85 -4.86
C GLY A 48 -15.97 8.12 -5.69
N SER A 49 -14.86 7.69 -5.06
CA SER A 49 -13.82 6.92 -5.73
C SER A 49 -14.32 5.56 -6.20
N PHE A 50 -15.08 4.84 -5.37
CA PHE A 50 -15.70 3.58 -5.74
C PHE A 50 -16.64 3.74 -6.95
N LEU A 51 -17.52 4.74 -6.91
CA LEU A 51 -18.45 5.02 -8.00
C LEU A 51 -17.70 5.37 -9.28
N ALA A 52 -16.77 6.33 -9.23
CA ALA A 52 -16.01 6.74 -10.40
C ALA A 52 -15.14 5.61 -10.97
N LEU A 53 -14.54 4.77 -10.12
CA LEU A 53 -13.80 3.60 -10.56
C LEU A 53 -14.71 2.62 -11.30
N SER A 54 -15.86 2.29 -10.70
CA SER A 54 -16.74 1.22 -11.17
C SER A 54 -17.59 1.61 -12.38
N THR A 55 -17.99 2.89 -12.49
CA THR A 55 -18.91 3.35 -13.54
C THR A 55 -18.22 4.11 -14.67
N LEU A 56 -17.01 4.65 -14.44
CA LEU A 56 -16.30 5.45 -15.43
C LEU A 56 -14.93 4.88 -15.78
N ILE A 57 -13.99 4.83 -14.84
CA ILE A 57 -12.58 4.52 -15.14
C ILE A 57 -12.42 3.10 -15.68
N HIS A 58 -12.94 2.10 -14.97
CA HIS A 58 -12.80 0.70 -15.37
C HIS A 58 -13.53 0.39 -16.69
N PRO A 59 -14.82 0.74 -16.88
CA PRO A 59 -15.50 0.53 -18.15
C PRO A 59 -14.82 1.24 -19.33
N LEU A 60 -14.32 2.47 -19.11
CA LEU A 60 -13.62 3.23 -20.15
C LEU A 60 -12.32 2.54 -20.59
N ILE A 61 -11.48 2.10 -19.65
CA ILE A 61 -10.23 1.40 -19.98
C ILE A 61 -10.52 0.10 -20.74
N VAL A 62 -11.48 -0.70 -20.26
CA VAL A 62 -11.86 -1.96 -20.93
C VAL A 62 -12.38 -1.69 -22.33
N TRP A 63 -13.24 -0.67 -22.50
CA TRP A 63 -13.75 -0.28 -23.80
C TRP A 63 -12.63 0.17 -24.73
N ILE A 64 -11.71 1.05 -24.29
CA ILE A 64 -10.57 1.52 -25.09
C ILE A 64 -9.73 0.34 -25.57
N ILE A 65 -9.34 -0.57 -24.67
CA ILE A 65 -8.50 -1.71 -25.03
C ILE A 65 -9.24 -2.69 -25.92
N PHE A 66 -10.53 -2.93 -25.68
CA PHE A 66 -11.33 -3.78 -26.54
C PHE A 66 -11.44 -3.22 -27.96
N GLN A 67 -11.71 -1.92 -28.12
CA GLN A 67 -11.77 -1.28 -29.44
C GLN A 67 -10.39 -1.28 -30.13
N ALA A 68 -9.33 -0.93 -29.40
CA ALA A 68 -7.97 -0.94 -29.93
C ALA A 68 -7.56 -2.36 -30.38
N GLY A 69 -7.85 -3.39 -29.58
CA GLY A 69 -7.58 -4.78 -29.92
C GLY A 69 -8.32 -5.20 -31.19
N ASN A 70 -9.62 -4.89 -31.31
CA ASN A 70 -10.39 -5.23 -32.51
C ASN A 70 -9.91 -4.49 -33.76
N TYR A 71 -9.37 -3.28 -33.61
CA TYR A 71 -8.87 -2.50 -34.74
C TYR A 71 -7.47 -2.95 -35.19
N PHE A 72 -6.55 -3.14 -34.24
CA PHE A 72 -5.14 -3.42 -34.54
C PHE A 72 -4.79 -4.91 -34.60
N LEU A 73 -5.54 -5.77 -33.91
CA LEU A 73 -5.23 -7.18 -33.71
C LEU A 73 -6.48 -8.10 -33.88
N PRO A 74 -7.38 -7.86 -34.85
CA PRO A 74 -8.67 -8.55 -34.94
C PRO A 74 -8.60 -10.08 -34.96
N GLU A 75 -7.49 -10.67 -35.43
CA GLU A 75 -7.26 -12.11 -35.46
C GLU A 75 -7.16 -12.76 -34.07
N TYR A 76 -6.90 -11.98 -33.02
CA TYR A 76 -6.83 -12.46 -31.63
C TYR A 76 -8.12 -12.23 -30.85
N THR A 77 -9.14 -11.59 -31.45
CA THR A 77 -10.45 -11.42 -30.82
C THR A 77 -11.02 -12.78 -30.43
N GLN A 78 -11.43 -12.93 -29.17
CA GLN A 78 -11.99 -14.20 -28.64
C GLN A 78 -11.04 -15.41 -28.67
N TRP A 79 -9.72 -15.19 -28.77
CA TRP A 79 -8.71 -16.26 -28.83
C TRP A 79 -8.76 -17.26 -27.65
N MET A 80 -9.22 -16.83 -26.47
CA MET A 80 -9.33 -17.63 -25.26
C MET A 80 -10.69 -18.35 -25.08
N THR A 81 -11.66 -18.19 -25.98
CA THR A 81 -13.02 -18.72 -25.80
C THR A 81 -13.06 -20.26 -25.70
N GLY A 82 -12.07 -20.95 -26.28
CA GLY A 82 -11.92 -22.41 -26.17
C GLY A 82 -11.05 -22.90 -25.01
N TRP A 83 -10.48 -22.00 -24.20
CA TRP A 83 -9.57 -22.41 -23.12
C TRP A 83 -10.32 -23.10 -21.99
N ASN A 84 -9.65 -24.04 -21.33
CA ASN A 84 -10.13 -24.57 -20.06
C ASN A 84 -10.22 -23.42 -19.03
N LEU A 85 -11.37 -23.32 -18.34
CA LEU A 85 -11.62 -22.22 -17.40
C LEU A 85 -10.55 -22.12 -16.30
N GLY A 86 -10.04 -23.25 -15.79
CA GLY A 86 -9.00 -23.24 -14.76
C GLY A 86 -7.67 -22.67 -15.27
N ILE A 87 -7.29 -23.00 -16.51
CA ILE A 87 -6.09 -22.45 -17.15
C ILE A 87 -6.27 -20.96 -17.43
N ALA A 88 -7.41 -20.56 -18.00
CA ALA A 88 -7.71 -19.15 -18.25
C ALA A 88 -7.75 -18.33 -16.95
N LEU A 89 -8.33 -18.88 -15.89
CA LEU A 89 -8.38 -18.25 -14.56
C LEU A 89 -6.98 -18.09 -13.96
N ALA A 90 -6.16 -19.15 -13.98
CA ALA A 90 -4.79 -19.09 -13.46
C ALA A 90 -3.94 -18.08 -14.24
N PHE A 91 -4.04 -18.08 -15.58
CA PHE A 91 -3.35 -17.13 -16.45
C PHE A 91 -3.76 -15.68 -16.16
N TYR A 92 -5.07 -15.43 -16.09
CA TYR A 92 -5.60 -14.11 -15.73
C TYR A 92 -5.13 -13.65 -14.36
N LEU A 93 -5.39 -14.45 -13.31
CA LEU A 93 -5.16 -14.07 -11.91
C LEU A 93 -3.68 -13.88 -11.57
N LEU A 94 -2.79 -14.74 -12.07
CA LEU A 94 -1.37 -14.63 -11.76
C LEU A 94 -0.78 -13.34 -12.34
N ILE A 95 -1.14 -12.99 -13.57
CA ILE A 95 -0.67 -11.75 -14.20
C ILE A 95 -1.33 -10.54 -13.55
N ASP A 96 -2.64 -10.58 -13.32
CA ASP A 96 -3.40 -9.51 -12.64
C ASP A 96 -2.81 -9.17 -11.25
N ASP A 97 -2.55 -10.19 -10.42
CA ASP A 97 -2.02 -10.00 -9.06
C ASP A 97 -0.53 -9.57 -9.09
N MET A 98 0.28 -10.11 -10.02
CA MET A 98 1.67 -9.68 -10.22
C MET A 98 1.77 -8.20 -10.61
N LEU A 99 0.94 -7.78 -11.58
CA LEU A 99 0.88 -6.39 -12.03
C LEU A 99 0.52 -5.46 -10.88
N GLN A 100 -0.44 -5.86 -10.04
CA GLN A 100 -0.83 -5.06 -8.89
C GLN A 100 0.25 -5.04 -7.79
N TYR A 101 0.93 -6.16 -7.51
CA TYR A 101 2.05 -6.21 -6.58
C TYR A 101 3.13 -5.18 -6.96
N TRP A 102 3.56 -5.18 -8.22
CA TRP A 102 4.61 -4.26 -8.67
C TRP A 102 4.15 -2.81 -8.70
N TYR A 103 2.90 -2.56 -9.07
CA TYR A 103 2.35 -1.20 -9.05
C TYR A 103 2.27 -0.67 -7.62
N HIS A 104 1.77 -1.48 -6.68
CA HIS A 104 1.67 -1.14 -5.27
C HIS A 104 3.07 -0.91 -4.66
N ARG A 105 4.01 -1.83 -4.87
CA ARG A 105 5.41 -1.64 -4.44
C ARG A 105 6.02 -0.36 -5.02
N SER A 106 5.79 -0.08 -6.31
CA SER A 106 6.26 1.14 -6.96
C SER A 106 5.65 2.39 -6.33
N ALA A 107 4.40 2.32 -5.89
CA ALA A 107 3.76 3.39 -5.14
C ALA A 107 4.43 3.69 -3.80
N HIS A 108 5.14 2.74 -3.20
CA HIS A 108 5.93 3.00 -1.99
C HIS A 108 7.38 3.42 -2.27
N GLU A 109 7.89 3.13 -3.47
CA GLU A 109 9.29 3.36 -3.84
C GLU A 109 9.52 4.62 -4.69
N TYR A 110 8.49 5.19 -5.30
CA TYR A 110 8.59 6.36 -6.19
C TYR A 110 7.69 7.53 -5.74
N PRO A 111 8.20 8.79 -5.68
CA PRO A 111 7.46 9.90 -5.09
C PRO A 111 6.15 10.22 -5.81
N PHE A 112 6.14 10.12 -7.14
CA PHE A 112 4.95 10.43 -7.93
C PHE A 112 3.80 9.45 -7.63
N LEU A 113 4.07 8.14 -7.70
CA LEU A 113 3.06 7.12 -7.41
C LEU A 113 2.68 7.11 -5.93
N TRP A 114 3.63 7.38 -5.02
CA TRP A 114 3.32 7.56 -3.61
C TRP A 114 2.28 8.63 -3.39
N LYS A 115 2.41 9.82 -4.00
CA LYS A 115 1.42 10.89 -3.82
C LYS A 115 0.01 10.48 -4.29
N LEU A 116 -0.09 9.61 -5.29
CA LEU A 116 -1.37 9.07 -5.77
C LEU A 116 -1.96 8.01 -4.84
N HIS A 117 -1.10 7.21 -4.21
CA HIS A 117 -1.48 6.13 -3.30
C HIS A 117 -1.59 6.57 -1.84
N ARG A 118 -0.94 7.66 -1.45
CA ARG A 118 -0.83 8.19 -0.07
C ARG A 118 -2.18 8.37 0.59
N ALA A 119 -3.21 8.75 -0.17
CA ALA A 119 -4.57 8.87 0.30
C ALA A 119 -5.06 7.58 0.99
N HIS A 120 -4.64 6.42 0.50
CA HIS A 120 -4.95 5.10 1.06
C HIS A 120 -4.31 4.92 2.43
N HIS A 121 -3.03 5.30 2.55
CA HIS A 121 -2.27 5.30 3.80
C HIS A 121 -2.60 6.46 4.74
N GLN A 122 -3.41 7.42 4.31
CA GLN A 122 -3.89 8.50 5.18
C GLN A 122 -4.98 8.02 6.13
N ALA A 123 -5.68 6.92 5.81
CA ALA A 123 -6.72 6.38 6.66
C ALA A 123 -6.15 5.95 8.03
N GLU A 124 -6.59 6.63 9.10
CA GLU A 124 -6.20 6.29 10.48
C GLU A 124 -6.94 5.06 11.04
N GLU A 125 -7.88 4.54 10.26
CA GLU A 125 -8.70 3.39 10.59
C GLU A 125 -8.83 2.50 9.35
N MET A 126 -8.63 1.20 9.56
CA MET A 126 -8.99 0.18 8.58
C MET A 126 -10.52 0.14 8.40
N GLY A 127 -10.98 -0.58 7.40
CA GLY A 127 -12.40 -0.79 7.13
C GLY A 127 -12.64 -1.31 5.72
N TYR A 128 -13.79 -1.96 5.54
CA TYR A 128 -14.19 -2.62 4.29
C TYR A 128 -14.14 -1.73 3.03
N PHE A 129 -14.10 -0.41 3.19
CA PHE A 129 -14.18 0.56 2.10
C PHE A 129 -12.89 1.35 1.87
N VAL A 130 -11.86 1.16 2.72
CA VAL A 130 -10.53 1.80 2.59
C VAL A 130 -9.84 1.44 1.27
N SER A 131 -10.14 0.27 0.69
CA SER A 131 -9.57 -0.18 -0.59
C SER A 131 -9.85 0.78 -1.75
N TYR A 132 -10.90 1.59 -1.67
CA TYR A 132 -11.26 2.57 -2.70
C TYR A 132 -10.70 3.98 -2.45
N ARG A 133 -9.91 4.17 -1.40
CA ARG A 133 -9.35 5.47 -1.02
C ARG A 133 -8.04 5.79 -1.75
N ASN A 134 -8.07 6.04 -3.06
CA ASN A 134 -6.89 6.44 -3.83
C ASN A 134 -7.19 7.64 -4.75
N ALA A 135 -6.16 8.26 -5.33
CA ALA A 135 -6.36 9.25 -6.38
C ALA A 135 -6.99 8.63 -7.64
N ALA A 136 -7.80 9.40 -8.39
CA ALA A 136 -8.37 8.94 -9.66
C ALA A 136 -7.29 8.48 -10.64
N LEU A 137 -6.20 9.25 -10.73
CA LEU A 137 -5.06 8.94 -11.58
C LEU A 137 -4.33 7.66 -11.12
N TYR A 138 -4.38 7.30 -9.84
CA TYR A 138 -3.85 6.01 -9.37
C TYR A 138 -4.58 4.84 -10.03
N PHE A 139 -5.91 4.90 -10.08
CA PHE A 139 -6.72 3.87 -10.73
C PHE A 139 -6.54 3.86 -12.25
N LEU A 140 -6.46 5.04 -12.87
CA LEU A 140 -6.24 5.14 -14.32
C LEU A 140 -4.91 4.50 -14.74
N LEU A 141 -3.85 4.65 -13.94
CA LEU A 141 -2.52 4.10 -14.23
C LEU A 141 -2.33 2.65 -13.73
N MET A 142 -3.34 2.08 -13.06
CA MET A 142 -3.24 0.76 -12.44
C MET A 142 -3.24 -0.35 -13.51
N PRO A 143 -2.09 -1.02 -13.76
CA PRO A 143 -1.90 -1.85 -14.95
C PRO A 143 -2.80 -3.08 -15.00
N ASN A 144 -3.22 -3.60 -13.86
CA ASN A 144 -4.08 -4.78 -13.83
C ASN A 144 -5.52 -4.47 -14.30
N ILE A 145 -5.99 -3.21 -14.27
CA ILE A 145 -7.26 -2.81 -14.91
C ILE A 145 -7.14 -2.85 -16.44
N TRP A 146 -6.01 -2.43 -16.99
CA TRP A 146 -5.72 -2.53 -18.42
C TRP A 146 -5.64 -3.99 -18.86
N TRP A 147 -5.07 -4.86 -18.01
CA TRP A 147 -5.04 -6.30 -18.22
C TRP A 147 -6.45 -6.93 -18.30
N ILE A 148 -7.41 -6.46 -17.50
CA ILE A 148 -8.83 -6.87 -17.65
C ILE A 148 -9.34 -6.54 -19.05
N GLY A 149 -9.02 -5.36 -19.58
CA GLY A 149 -9.35 -4.99 -20.96
C GLY A 149 -8.78 -5.95 -21.99
N VAL A 150 -7.50 -6.32 -21.84
CA VAL A 150 -6.82 -7.29 -22.72
C VAL A 150 -7.50 -8.66 -22.66
N ILE A 151 -7.75 -9.20 -21.46
CA ILE A 151 -8.40 -10.51 -21.33
C ILE A 151 -9.86 -10.47 -21.83
N THR A 152 -10.54 -9.34 -21.71
CA THR A 152 -11.90 -9.15 -22.27
C THR A 152 -11.87 -9.25 -23.79
N PHE A 153 -10.93 -8.55 -24.43
CA PHE A 153 -10.69 -8.63 -25.87
C PHE A 153 -10.39 -10.07 -26.34
N LEU A 154 -9.55 -10.78 -25.59
CA LEU A 154 -9.21 -12.17 -25.87
C LEU A 154 -10.36 -13.15 -25.58
N GLY A 155 -11.51 -12.73 -25.05
CA GLY A 155 -12.66 -13.61 -24.76
C GLY A 155 -12.61 -14.34 -23.42
N GLY A 156 -11.72 -13.95 -22.50
CA GLY A 156 -11.56 -14.56 -21.18
C GLY A 156 -12.58 -14.12 -20.12
N GLY A 157 -13.79 -13.71 -20.52
CA GLY A 157 -14.78 -13.05 -19.63
C GLY A 157 -15.12 -13.84 -18.37
N LYS A 158 -15.30 -15.17 -18.46
CA LYS A 158 -15.60 -16.03 -17.30
C LYS A 158 -14.45 -16.09 -16.29
N ALA A 159 -13.20 -16.10 -16.78
CA ALA A 159 -12.01 -16.08 -15.94
C ALA A 159 -11.88 -14.73 -15.20
N ILE A 160 -12.18 -13.62 -15.89
CA ILE A 160 -12.22 -12.29 -15.28
C ILE A 160 -13.25 -12.25 -14.15
N VAL A 161 -14.51 -12.62 -14.43
CA VAL A 161 -15.61 -12.56 -13.44
C VAL A 161 -15.25 -13.36 -12.18
N LEU A 162 -14.84 -14.62 -12.36
CA LEU A 162 -14.47 -15.47 -11.22
C LEU A 162 -13.25 -14.94 -10.48
N GLY A 163 -12.22 -14.47 -11.19
CA GLY A 163 -11.03 -13.92 -10.55
C GLY A 163 -11.31 -12.61 -9.81
N LEU A 164 -12.14 -11.72 -10.34
CA LEU A 164 -12.59 -10.51 -9.66
C LEU A 164 -13.36 -10.83 -8.39
N ILE A 165 -14.25 -11.82 -8.41
CA ILE A 165 -14.97 -12.28 -7.22
C ILE A 165 -13.98 -12.72 -6.12
N LEU A 166 -13.07 -13.63 -6.46
CA LEU A 166 -12.08 -14.17 -5.51
C LEU A 166 -11.21 -13.04 -4.93
N LYS A 167 -10.71 -12.17 -5.81
CA LYS A 167 -9.87 -11.04 -5.45
C LYS A 167 -10.58 -10.05 -4.54
N GLN A 168 -11.80 -9.66 -4.87
CA GLN A 168 -12.56 -8.68 -4.10
C GLN A 168 -12.90 -9.19 -2.70
N VAL A 169 -13.21 -10.47 -2.54
CA VAL A 169 -13.39 -11.09 -1.22
C VAL A 169 -12.10 -10.96 -0.39
N VAL A 170 -10.94 -11.30 -0.96
CA VAL A 170 -9.65 -11.20 -0.25
C VAL A 170 -9.32 -9.75 0.09
N ILE A 171 -9.38 -8.82 -0.87
CA ILE A 171 -9.07 -7.39 -0.65
C ILE A 171 -9.97 -6.79 0.43
N ILE A 172 -11.30 -6.93 0.31
CA ILE A 172 -12.23 -6.32 1.26
C ILE A 172 -12.00 -6.94 2.65
N SER A 173 -11.79 -8.26 2.72
CA SER A 173 -11.53 -8.94 3.98
C SER A 173 -10.22 -8.50 4.64
N SER A 174 -9.16 -8.27 3.86
CA SER A 174 -7.83 -7.91 4.38
C SER A 174 -7.74 -6.47 4.86
N HIS A 175 -8.65 -5.60 4.38
CA HIS A 175 -8.80 -4.23 4.85
C HIS A 175 -9.84 -4.07 5.96
N SER A 176 -10.67 -5.09 6.21
CA SER A 176 -11.77 -4.99 7.14
C SER A 176 -11.30 -4.74 8.58
N THR A 177 -12.11 -4.04 9.37
CA THR A 177 -11.89 -3.98 10.83
C THR A 177 -12.08 -5.34 11.52
N VAL A 178 -12.76 -6.29 10.86
CA VAL A 178 -12.92 -7.66 11.34
C VAL A 178 -11.64 -8.47 11.09
N LYS A 179 -10.82 -8.57 12.14
CA LYS A 179 -9.55 -9.33 12.16
C LYS A 179 -9.79 -10.83 12.27
N TRP A 180 -10.42 -11.42 11.27
CA TRP A 180 -10.89 -12.82 11.29
C TRP A 180 -9.78 -13.86 11.46
N ASP A 181 -8.53 -13.52 11.08
CA ASP A 181 -7.37 -14.40 11.22
C ASP A 181 -6.77 -14.38 12.64
N LYS A 182 -7.02 -13.33 13.43
CA LYS A 182 -6.59 -13.22 14.82
C LYS A 182 -6.98 -14.43 15.70
N PRO A 183 -8.27 -14.81 15.80
CA PRO A 183 -8.66 -15.96 16.61
C PRO A 183 -8.05 -17.28 16.12
N MET A 184 -7.68 -17.38 14.83
CA MET A 184 -7.01 -18.55 14.28
C MET A 184 -5.57 -18.67 14.80
N TYR A 185 -4.85 -17.56 15.01
CA TYR A 185 -3.51 -17.58 15.59
C TYR A 185 -3.51 -17.98 17.07
N ASP A 186 -4.53 -17.53 17.82
CA ASP A 186 -4.66 -17.79 19.26
C ASP A 186 -5.14 -19.24 19.54
N ASN A 187 -5.78 -19.89 18.57
CA ASN A 187 -6.29 -21.25 18.69
C ASN A 187 -5.27 -22.30 18.20
N ARG A 188 -4.86 -23.24 19.07
CA ARG A 188 -3.88 -24.29 18.76
C ARG A 188 -4.25 -25.18 17.57
N LEU A 189 -5.54 -25.46 17.34
CA LEU A 189 -6.01 -26.32 16.24
C LEU A 189 -6.03 -25.57 14.91
N LEU A 190 -6.38 -24.27 14.93
CA LEU A 190 -6.47 -23.45 13.72
C LEU A 190 -5.13 -22.80 13.32
N ARG A 191 -4.17 -22.71 14.25
CA ARG A 191 -2.87 -22.08 14.02
C ARG A 191 -2.11 -22.66 12.82
N PRO A 192 -2.02 -23.99 12.61
CA PRO A 192 -1.37 -24.54 11.41
C PRO A 192 -2.06 -24.11 10.12
N LEU A 193 -3.40 -24.05 10.12
CA LEU A 193 -4.18 -23.67 8.94
C LEU A 193 -3.93 -22.22 8.55
N VAL A 194 -3.99 -21.28 9.51
CA VAL A 194 -3.71 -19.87 9.21
C VAL A 194 -2.26 -19.65 8.79
N LYS A 195 -1.30 -20.45 9.30
CA LYS A 195 0.10 -20.41 8.88
C LYS A 195 0.34 -20.89 7.45
N ILE A 196 -0.51 -21.77 6.92
CA ILE A 196 -0.52 -22.12 5.50
C ILE A 196 -1.24 -21.02 4.71
N LEU A 197 -2.39 -20.56 5.21
CA LEU A 197 -3.22 -19.57 4.55
C LEU A 197 -2.50 -18.24 4.33
N GLU A 198 -1.78 -17.73 5.33
CA GLU A 198 -1.01 -16.47 5.25
C GLU A 198 0.07 -16.53 4.14
N ARG A 199 0.53 -17.72 3.77
CA ARG A 199 1.51 -17.94 2.69
C ARG A 199 0.91 -18.07 1.29
N ILE A 200 -0.42 -18.08 1.20
CA ILE A 200 -1.16 -18.18 -0.06
C ILE A 200 -1.86 -16.86 -0.31
N ILE A 201 -2.77 -16.45 0.58
CA ILE A 201 -3.59 -15.25 0.42
C ILE A 201 -3.20 -14.17 1.42
N ILE A 202 -3.57 -12.93 1.09
CA ILE A 202 -3.38 -11.78 1.97
C ILE A 202 -4.45 -11.78 3.07
N THR A 203 -4.00 -11.89 4.32
CA THR A 203 -4.88 -11.87 5.50
C THR A 203 -4.91 -10.48 6.16
N PRO A 204 -5.87 -10.19 7.07
CA PRO A 204 -5.88 -8.94 7.83
C PRO A 204 -4.57 -8.67 8.57
N ALA A 205 -3.99 -9.65 9.28
CA ALA A 205 -2.73 -9.42 10.00
C ALA A 205 -1.57 -9.02 9.06
N PHE A 206 -1.54 -9.58 7.84
CA PHE A 206 -0.53 -9.27 6.83
C PHE A 206 -0.68 -7.84 6.30
N HIS A 207 -1.90 -7.46 5.90
CA HIS A 207 -2.17 -6.19 5.24
C HIS A 207 -2.32 -5.02 6.22
N HIS A 208 -2.87 -5.24 7.41
CA HIS A 208 -2.93 -4.20 8.45
C HIS A 208 -1.54 -3.70 8.82
N LYS A 209 -0.53 -4.58 8.82
CA LYS A 209 0.87 -4.19 9.06
C LYS A 209 1.36 -3.20 8.02
N HIS A 210 1.05 -3.45 6.76
CA HIS A 210 1.38 -2.53 5.68
C HIS A 210 0.78 -1.12 5.92
N HIS A 211 -0.44 -1.03 6.46
CA HIS A 211 -1.06 0.24 6.84
C HIS A 211 -0.59 0.87 8.15
N GLY A 212 0.22 0.17 8.94
CA GLY A 212 0.70 0.69 10.22
C GLY A 212 1.64 1.89 10.04
N THR A 213 1.55 2.88 10.92
CA THR A 213 2.32 4.13 10.79
C THR A 213 3.83 3.89 10.78
N SER A 214 4.34 3.04 11.66
CA SER A 214 5.79 2.81 11.78
C SER A 214 6.13 1.45 12.38
N LYS A 215 7.39 1.03 12.22
CA LYS A 215 7.94 -0.17 12.86
C LYS A 215 7.91 -0.11 14.39
N LEU A 216 7.94 1.09 14.98
CA LEU A 216 7.82 1.26 16.44
C LEU A 216 6.42 0.88 16.93
N GLU A 217 5.41 1.10 16.08
CA GLU A 217 3.99 0.83 16.36
C GLU A 217 3.53 -0.51 15.74
N GLY A 218 4.47 -1.38 15.37
CA GLY A 218 4.20 -2.71 14.81
C GLY A 218 3.79 -2.75 13.34
N GLY A 219 3.87 -1.62 12.64
CA GLY A 219 3.63 -1.45 11.20
C GLY A 219 4.87 -1.69 10.32
N GLU A 220 4.64 -1.99 9.06
CA GLU A 220 5.64 -2.32 8.05
C GLU A 220 5.26 -1.71 6.69
N PRO A 221 5.12 -0.37 6.57
CA PRO A 221 4.55 0.30 5.40
C PRO A 221 5.45 0.31 4.15
N ASN A 222 6.57 -0.41 4.15
CA ASN A 222 7.45 -0.57 2.99
C ASN A 222 7.73 -2.07 2.69
N ASN A 223 6.77 -2.90 3.05
CA ASN A 223 6.73 -4.36 2.97
C ASN A 223 5.28 -4.80 2.74
N ASN A 224 5.03 -6.10 2.50
CA ASN A 224 3.69 -6.68 2.38
C ASN A 224 2.81 -5.99 1.32
N PHE A 225 3.29 -5.93 0.08
CA PHE A 225 2.64 -5.22 -1.04
C PHE A 225 1.60 -6.06 -1.80
N GLY A 226 1.55 -7.37 -1.56
CA GLY A 226 0.64 -8.30 -2.22
C GLY A 226 -0.81 -7.87 -2.02
N ASN A 227 -1.61 -8.10 -3.06
CA ASN A 227 -3.00 -7.69 -3.07
C ASN A 227 -3.95 -8.87 -2.76
N MET A 228 -3.90 -9.94 -3.56
CA MET A 228 -4.62 -11.17 -3.29
C MET A 228 -3.70 -12.28 -2.80
N PHE A 229 -2.52 -12.46 -3.42
CA PHE A 229 -1.57 -13.49 -3.01
C PHE A 229 -0.33 -12.92 -2.30
N SER A 230 0.17 -13.63 -1.28
CA SER A 230 1.43 -13.28 -0.60
C SER A 230 2.67 -13.89 -1.26
N ILE A 231 2.50 -14.64 -2.36
CA ILE A 231 3.59 -15.32 -3.07
C ILE A 231 4.61 -14.33 -3.64
N TRP A 232 4.16 -13.18 -4.14
CA TRP A 232 5.05 -12.15 -4.71
C TRP A 232 5.92 -11.50 -3.64
N ASP A 233 5.35 -11.23 -2.47
CA ASP A 233 6.12 -10.75 -1.33
C ASP A 233 7.16 -11.76 -0.85
N GLN A 234 6.83 -13.05 -0.90
CA GLN A 234 7.77 -14.12 -0.56
C GLN A 234 8.90 -14.19 -1.59
N LEU A 235 8.57 -14.17 -2.88
CA LEU A 235 9.52 -14.26 -3.98
C LEU A 235 10.50 -13.07 -4.00
N PHE A 236 10.02 -11.86 -3.75
CA PHE A 236 10.81 -10.64 -3.82
C PHE A 236 11.28 -10.11 -2.46
N GLY A 237 11.17 -10.92 -1.41
CA GLY A 237 11.75 -10.65 -0.09
C GLY A 237 11.09 -9.49 0.67
N THR A 238 9.81 -9.20 0.40
CA THR A 238 9.05 -8.15 1.08
C THR A 238 8.05 -8.67 2.10
N ALA A 239 7.87 -9.99 2.21
CA ALA A 239 6.93 -10.63 3.15
C ALA A 239 7.40 -10.56 4.61
N ILE A 240 6.52 -10.05 5.48
CA ILE A 240 6.68 -10.01 6.93
C ILE A 240 5.43 -10.64 7.56
N PHE A 241 5.53 -11.93 7.88
CA PHE A 241 4.49 -12.69 8.57
C PHE A 241 4.60 -12.54 10.08
N ARG A 242 3.52 -12.09 10.72
CA ARG A 242 3.46 -11.82 12.17
C ARG A 242 2.01 -11.99 12.63
N ASP A 243 1.82 -12.57 13.81
CA ASP A 243 0.52 -12.82 14.46
C ASP A 243 0.02 -11.62 15.30
N SER A 244 0.48 -10.41 14.96
CA SER A 244 0.15 -9.18 15.68
C SER A 244 -0.41 -8.12 14.74
N PHE A 245 -0.97 -7.05 15.29
CA PHE A 245 -1.54 -5.93 14.52
C PHE A 245 -0.88 -4.62 14.97
N PRO A 246 -0.76 -3.61 14.09
CA PRO A 246 -0.30 -2.30 14.50
C PRO A 246 -1.23 -1.65 15.53
N THR A 247 -0.62 -0.86 16.40
CA THR A 247 -1.31 -0.02 17.40
C THR A 247 -1.86 1.26 16.77
N LYS A 248 -1.22 1.75 15.70
CA LYS A 248 -1.61 2.97 14.96
C LYS A 248 -1.56 2.73 13.45
N TYR A 249 -2.54 3.29 12.75
CA TYR A 249 -2.65 3.31 11.29
C TYR A 249 -2.58 4.76 10.79
N GLY A 250 -2.39 4.93 9.49
CA GLY A 250 -2.32 6.23 8.87
C GLY A 250 -0.89 6.65 8.55
N LEU A 251 -0.70 7.95 8.40
CA LEU A 251 0.61 8.52 8.13
C LEU A 251 1.39 8.77 9.43
N PRO A 252 2.73 8.58 9.44
CA PRO A 252 3.58 8.99 10.56
C PRO A 252 3.39 10.46 10.95
N ARG A 253 3.19 11.32 9.95
CA ARG A 253 2.90 12.74 10.08
C ARG A 253 1.52 13.02 9.45
N PRO A 254 0.45 13.05 10.25
CA PRO A 254 -0.90 13.33 9.76
C PRO A 254 -0.99 14.71 9.12
N THR A 255 -1.68 14.79 7.98
CA THR A 255 -1.95 16.00 7.21
C THR A 255 -3.46 16.15 6.99
N GLN A 256 -3.92 17.40 6.87
CA GLN A 256 -5.34 17.71 6.70
C GLN A 256 -5.70 17.90 5.22
N ASP A 257 -5.48 16.83 4.44
CA ASP A 257 -5.80 16.81 3.02
C ASP A 257 -7.30 16.57 2.80
N VAL A 258 -7.99 17.55 2.22
CA VAL A 258 -9.39 17.39 1.80
C VAL A 258 -9.51 16.39 0.65
N TRP A 259 -10.66 15.72 0.54
CA TRP A 259 -10.87 14.66 -0.45
C TRP A 259 -10.60 15.10 -1.90
N THR A 260 -10.84 16.37 -2.25
CA THR A 260 -10.59 16.88 -3.61
C THR A 260 -9.11 16.86 -3.94
N ALA A 261 -8.24 17.29 -3.02
CA ALA A 261 -6.80 17.23 -3.20
C ALA A 261 -6.32 15.77 -3.24
N ALA A 262 -6.85 14.91 -2.36
CA ALA A 262 -6.48 13.51 -2.32
C ALA A 262 -6.92 12.72 -3.57
N TYR A 263 -8.09 13.03 -4.12
CA TYR A 263 -8.67 12.33 -5.27
C TYR A 263 -8.19 12.88 -6.62
N LEU A 264 -8.10 14.20 -6.76
CA LEU A 264 -7.81 14.88 -8.02
C LEU A 264 -6.34 15.32 -8.15
N TYR A 265 -5.43 14.85 -7.28
CA TYR A 265 -4.00 15.09 -7.45
C TYR A 265 -3.52 14.55 -8.82
N PRO A 266 -2.68 15.29 -9.59
CA PRO A 266 -2.02 16.56 -9.26
C PRO A 266 -2.78 17.83 -9.63
N LEU A 267 -4.00 17.75 -10.15
CA LEU A 267 -4.79 18.90 -10.63
C LEU A 267 -5.25 19.79 -9.46
N VAL A 268 -5.67 19.17 -8.36
CA VAL A 268 -5.99 19.87 -7.10
C VAL A 268 -4.88 19.61 -6.10
N LYS A 269 -4.31 20.69 -5.54
CA LYS A 269 -3.26 20.62 -4.51
C LYS A 269 -3.87 20.73 -3.11
N SER A 270 -3.15 20.21 -2.12
CA SER A 270 -3.53 20.40 -0.72
C SER A 270 -3.30 21.84 -0.27
N LYS A 271 -4.12 22.30 0.68
CA LYS A 271 -3.94 23.57 1.39
C LYS A 271 -3.08 23.42 2.66
N ASP A 272 -2.86 22.20 3.14
CA ASP A 272 -1.94 21.95 4.26
C ASP A 272 -0.51 21.97 3.72
N GLU A 273 0.26 23.03 4.01
CA GLU A 273 1.64 23.21 3.54
C GLU A 273 2.60 22.08 3.97
N ARG A 274 2.23 21.33 5.02
CA ARG A 274 3.01 20.17 5.48
C ARG A 274 2.77 18.94 4.61
N SER A 275 1.74 18.95 3.77
CA SER A 275 1.38 17.85 2.88
C SER A 275 2.28 17.79 1.66
N GLU A 276 2.63 16.55 1.29
CA GLU A 276 3.35 16.26 0.05
C GLU A 276 2.56 16.60 -1.22
N LEU A 277 1.24 16.81 -1.07
CA LEU A 277 0.33 17.22 -2.13
C LEU A 277 0.21 18.74 -2.27
N ALA A 278 0.79 19.52 -1.35
CA ALA A 278 0.77 20.98 -1.41
C ALA A 278 1.55 21.51 -2.61
N SER A 279 1.17 22.70 -3.08
CA SER A 279 1.94 23.41 -4.10
C SER A 279 3.31 23.79 -3.52
N GLY A 280 4.38 23.54 -4.27
CA GLY A 280 5.74 23.87 -3.82
C GLY A 280 6.34 22.91 -2.79
N TYR A 281 5.65 21.83 -2.40
CA TYR A 281 6.25 20.83 -1.52
C TYR A 281 7.50 20.21 -2.19
N ALA A 282 8.64 20.36 -1.52
CA ALA A 282 9.89 19.72 -1.87
C ALA A 282 10.48 19.03 -0.63
N PRO A 283 10.92 17.76 -0.73
CA PRO A 283 11.64 17.12 0.37
C PRO A 283 12.90 17.92 0.69
N GLN A 284 13.07 18.32 1.95
CA GLN A 284 14.25 19.05 2.41
C GLN A 284 15.32 18.07 2.87
N ASP A 285 16.58 18.31 2.47
CA ASP A 285 17.72 17.64 3.08
C ASP A 285 17.94 18.22 4.49
N THR A 286 17.87 17.37 5.50
CA THR A 286 18.06 17.72 6.91
C THR A 286 19.32 17.08 7.49
N THR A 287 20.19 16.54 6.63
CA THR A 287 21.44 15.94 7.07
C THR A 287 22.39 16.99 7.64
N THR A 288 23.19 16.58 8.63
CA THR A 288 24.24 17.40 9.22
C THR A 288 25.50 16.57 9.41
N ALA A 289 26.67 17.21 9.31
CA ALA A 289 27.93 16.56 9.61
C ALA A 289 28.05 16.22 11.10
N THR A 290 27.40 17.00 11.97
CA THR A 290 27.43 16.79 13.42
C THR A 290 26.51 15.63 13.82
N PRO A 291 27.05 14.58 14.46
CA PRO A 291 26.27 13.46 14.95
C PRO A 291 25.47 13.84 16.20
N THR A 292 24.29 13.24 16.39
CA THR A 292 23.48 13.47 17.59
C THR A 292 23.83 12.47 18.67
N LEU A 293 24.14 12.96 19.88
CA LEU A 293 24.26 12.12 21.08
C LEU A 293 22.86 11.93 21.68
N VAL A 294 22.44 10.68 21.83
CA VAL A 294 21.15 10.33 22.45
C VAL A 294 21.41 9.39 23.62
N THR A 295 20.86 9.75 24.79
CA THR A 295 20.78 8.83 25.94
C THR A 295 19.71 7.79 25.65
N VAL A 296 20.12 6.53 25.53
CA VAL A 296 19.24 5.40 25.29
C VAL A 296 19.03 4.58 26.55
N LYS A 297 17.85 3.97 26.65
CA LYS A 297 17.50 3.06 27.75
C LYS A 297 17.35 1.63 27.25
N LYS A 298 17.82 0.66 28.03
CA LYS A 298 17.73 -0.77 27.74
C LYS A 298 16.29 -1.17 27.44
N GLY A 299 16.10 -1.86 26.32
CA GLY A 299 14.80 -2.34 25.85
C GLY A 299 14.02 -1.33 25.01
N GLU A 300 14.37 -0.04 25.03
CA GLU A 300 13.73 0.94 24.16
C GLU A 300 14.16 0.76 22.70
N LYS A 301 13.20 1.03 21.82
CA LYS A 301 13.38 0.95 20.36
C LYS A 301 13.41 2.35 19.77
N TYR A 302 14.34 2.55 18.87
CA TYR A 302 14.56 3.79 18.15
C TYR A 302 14.57 3.49 16.66
N LEU A 303 13.94 4.35 15.87
CA LEU A 303 13.86 4.17 14.43
C LEU A 303 14.72 5.23 13.76
N TRP A 304 15.92 4.88 13.34
CA TRP A 304 16.89 5.81 12.78
C TRP A 304 16.53 6.19 11.33
N CYS A 305 16.60 7.48 11.02
CA CYS A 305 16.39 8.02 9.68
C CYS A 305 17.60 7.69 8.78
N ALA A 306 17.37 6.82 7.80
CA ALA A 306 18.36 6.53 6.75
C ALA A 306 18.25 7.46 5.54
N CYS A 307 17.14 8.20 5.40
CA CYS A 307 16.86 8.96 4.18
C CYS A 307 17.45 10.37 4.13
N GLY A 308 17.82 10.92 5.29
CA GLY A 308 18.32 12.29 5.38
C GLY A 308 17.25 13.38 5.26
N LYS A 309 15.96 13.03 5.16
CA LYS A 309 14.87 14.00 4.95
C LYS A 309 14.03 14.28 6.19
N SER A 310 14.32 13.60 7.29
CA SER A 310 13.50 13.65 8.49
C SER A 310 13.65 14.97 9.23
N GLN A 311 12.56 15.58 9.65
CA GLN A 311 12.57 16.83 10.41
C GLN A 311 12.91 16.61 11.90
N SER A 312 12.96 15.36 12.36
CA SER A 312 13.26 14.97 13.75
C SER A 312 14.55 14.13 13.85
N GLN A 313 15.60 14.52 13.12
CA GLN A 313 16.91 13.86 13.17
C GLN A 313 17.37 13.62 14.62
N PRO A 314 17.95 12.45 14.93
CA PRO A 314 18.40 11.40 14.00
C PRO A 314 17.31 10.37 13.65
N PHE A 315 16.09 10.54 14.13
CA PHE A 315 15.04 9.53 14.04
C PHE A 315 14.13 9.76 12.84
N CYS A 316 13.39 8.72 12.47
CA CYS A 316 12.50 8.69 11.32
C CYS A 316 11.13 9.27 11.67
N ASP A 317 10.63 10.16 10.82
CA ASP A 317 9.28 10.78 10.88
C ASP A 317 8.40 10.42 9.67
N GLY A 318 8.83 9.48 8.82
CA GLY A 318 8.09 9.07 7.64
C GLY A 318 8.43 9.83 6.35
N SER A 319 9.29 10.84 6.37
CA SER A 319 9.66 11.61 5.17
C SER A 319 10.36 10.81 4.06
N HIS A 320 10.66 9.52 4.29
CA HIS A 320 11.18 8.60 3.27
C HIS A 320 10.11 7.97 2.37
N HIS A 321 8.81 8.09 2.68
CA HIS A 321 7.79 7.45 1.85
C HIS A 321 7.84 7.94 0.39
N GLY A 322 7.54 7.02 -0.54
CA GLY A 322 7.81 7.25 -1.96
C GLY A 322 9.30 7.22 -2.30
N SER A 323 10.10 6.46 -1.56
CA SER A 323 11.51 6.22 -1.87
C SER A 323 11.92 4.80 -1.49
N LYS A 324 13.02 4.32 -2.05
CA LYS A 324 13.59 3.01 -1.71
C LYS A 324 14.30 2.99 -0.35
N GLN A 325 14.47 4.13 0.30
CA GLN A 325 15.16 4.24 1.58
C GLN A 325 14.24 3.78 2.71
N LYS A 326 14.76 2.93 3.60
CA LYS A 326 14.03 2.39 4.74
C LYS A 326 14.73 2.75 6.04
N PRO A 327 14.01 3.17 7.08
CA PRO A 327 14.63 3.45 8.36
C PRO A 327 15.13 2.16 9.03
N ILE A 328 16.12 2.31 9.92
CA ILE A 328 16.74 1.18 10.62
C ILE A 328 16.22 1.14 12.06
N LEU A 329 15.63 0.01 12.44
CA LEU A 329 15.20 -0.22 13.82
C LEU A 329 16.41 -0.60 14.68
N PHE A 330 16.65 0.19 15.72
CA PHE A 330 17.67 -0.06 16.74
C PHE A 330 16.98 -0.31 18.08
N GLU A 331 17.33 -1.40 18.76
CA GLU A 331 16.88 -1.69 20.12
C GLU A 331 18.07 -1.63 21.06
N ALA A 332 18.00 -0.75 22.06
CA ALA A 332 19.08 -0.55 23.01
C ALA A 332 19.23 -1.77 23.94
N LYS A 333 20.43 -2.35 24.00
CA LYS A 333 20.72 -3.53 24.84
C LYS A 333 21.19 -3.18 26.26
N ARG A 334 21.57 -1.92 26.47
CA ARG A 334 22.00 -1.35 27.75
C ARG A 334 21.71 0.14 27.77
N ASP A 335 21.65 0.71 28.96
CA ASP A 335 21.60 2.16 29.14
C ASP A 335 22.92 2.79 28.72
N GLY A 336 22.87 4.02 28.22
CA GLY A 336 24.06 4.81 27.93
C GLY A 336 23.85 5.82 26.82
N THR A 337 24.93 6.48 26.41
CA THR A 337 24.89 7.47 25.32
C THR A 337 25.32 6.83 24.01
N VAL A 338 24.50 6.97 22.98
CA VAL A 338 24.78 6.52 21.62
C VAL A 338 24.98 7.73 20.71
N LYS A 339 26.02 7.67 19.88
CA LYS A 339 26.33 8.69 18.86
C LYS A 339 25.69 8.27 17.54
N PHE A 340 24.53 8.82 17.21
CA PHE A 340 23.81 8.53 15.97
C PHE A 340 24.33 9.37 14.80
N CYS A 341 24.33 8.77 13.60
CA CYS A 341 24.76 9.40 12.37
C CYS A 341 23.67 10.33 11.78
N ASN A 342 24.03 11.59 11.50
CA ASN A 342 23.18 12.54 10.77
C ASN A 342 23.58 12.76 9.32
N CYS A 343 24.83 12.49 8.95
CA CYS A 343 25.33 12.66 7.57
C CYS A 343 24.91 11.54 6.61
N LYS A 344 24.40 10.42 7.14
CA LYS A 344 23.89 9.23 6.41
C LYS A 344 24.91 8.47 5.55
N ILE A 345 26.19 8.81 5.65
CA ILE A 345 27.29 8.13 4.95
C ILE A 345 28.05 7.11 5.82
N SER A 346 27.63 6.90 7.07
CA SER A 346 28.26 5.92 7.97
C SER A 346 28.18 4.51 7.39
N LYS A 347 29.27 3.75 7.51
CA LYS A 347 29.34 2.33 7.16
C LYS A 347 28.84 1.43 8.28
N LYS A 348 28.62 1.98 9.48
CA LYS A 348 28.10 1.28 10.67
C LYS A 348 26.60 1.51 10.87
N GLY A 349 25.86 1.77 9.79
CA GLY A 349 24.41 1.99 9.83
C GLY A 349 24.04 3.21 10.67
N PRO A 350 23.25 3.07 11.75
CA PRO A 350 22.76 4.22 12.51
C PRO A 350 23.84 4.92 13.32
N PHE A 351 25.00 4.30 13.56
CA PHE A 351 26.03 4.82 14.45
C PHE A 351 27.04 5.71 13.71
N CYS A 352 27.50 6.77 14.35
CA CYS A 352 28.57 7.60 13.82
C CYS A 352 29.91 6.86 13.84
N ASP A 353 30.59 6.83 12.70
CA ASP A 353 31.94 6.26 12.52
C ASP A 353 32.95 7.31 12.02
N ASN A 354 32.62 8.60 12.17
CA ASN A 354 33.41 9.75 11.73
C ASN A 354 33.60 9.87 10.22
N SER A 355 32.86 9.13 9.38
CA SER A 355 32.92 9.28 7.92
C SER A 355 32.64 10.71 7.40
N HIS A 356 31.99 11.56 8.21
CA HIS A 356 31.71 12.96 7.88
C HIS A 356 32.93 13.89 7.95
N GLU A 357 34.03 13.49 8.58
CA GLU A 357 35.24 14.32 8.68
C GLU A 357 35.80 14.61 7.28
N ALA A 358 35.83 13.61 6.39
CA ALA A 358 36.22 13.78 5.00
C ALA A 358 35.27 14.70 4.19
N LEU A 359 34.00 14.81 4.58
CA LEU A 359 33.07 15.80 3.99
C LEU A 359 33.41 17.21 4.46
N LEU A 360 33.70 17.38 5.75
CA LEU A 360 34.06 18.69 6.32
C LEU A 360 35.37 19.22 5.75
N GLU A 361 36.37 18.35 5.56
CA GLU A 361 37.64 18.72 4.93
C GLU A 361 37.45 19.20 3.49
N LYS A 362 36.62 18.52 2.69
CA LYS A 362 36.32 18.95 1.30
C LYS A 362 35.59 20.29 1.24
N VAL A 363 34.62 20.51 2.11
CA VAL A 363 33.88 21.79 2.17
C VAL A 363 34.81 22.94 2.59
N ALA A 364 35.68 22.69 3.55
CA ALA A 364 36.66 23.66 4.03
C ALA A 364 37.72 24.00 2.98
N THR A 365 38.15 23.03 2.18
CA THR A 365 39.21 23.21 1.17
C THR A 365 38.69 23.74 -0.17
N GLU A 366 37.48 23.37 -0.60
CA GLU A 366 36.96 23.71 -1.93
C GLU A 366 35.95 24.88 -1.93
N LYS A 367 35.57 25.44 -0.75
CA LYS A 367 34.47 26.43 -0.60
C LYS A 367 33.16 26.01 -1.32
N VAL A 368 32.93 24.70 -1.46
CA VAL A 368 31.72 24.17 -2.10
C VAL A 368 30.59 24.21 -1.08
N ILE A 369 29.49 24.87 -1.44
CA ILE A 369 28.23 24.80 -0.67
C ILE A 369 27.74 23.36 -0.75
N LEU A 370 27.53 22.71 0.40
CA LEU A 370 26.91 21.38 0.49
C LEU A 370 25.46 21.46 0.00
N ASN A 371 25.26 21.38 -1.29
CA ASN A 371 23.98 21.01 -1.90
C ASN A 371 24.24 19.72 -2.68
N ARG A 372 23.76 18.59 -2.15
CA ARG A 372 23.67 17.34 -2.91
C ARG A 372 22.31 17.23 -3.58
#